data_AF-A0A6C0H2U4-F1
#
_entry.id   AF-A0A6C0H2U4-F1
#
_cell.length_a   1.000
_cell.length_b   1.000
_cell.length_c   1.000
_cell.angle_alpha   90.00
_cell.angle_beta   90.00
_cell.angle_gamma   90.00
#
_symmetry.space_group_name_H-M   'P 1'
#
loop_
_entity.id
_entity.type
_entity.pdbx_description
1 polymer ?
#
loop_
_entity_poly.entity_id
_entity_poly.type
_entity_poly.pdbx_seq_one_letter_code
_entity_poly.pdbx_strand_id
1 'polypeptide(L)'
;MFRIYVYNMDDNIDTPSLSTESIDKMTMELLMNRKHYKKVVAKTDPQKYEQLQKYSTTIKRYKNGIENIFAELLSNPEHQITHDVNESFDAFIKTTVRYLQMKDMEGRASNDYCIQEEDETMFDFDKYDAIPVESGASLWGKERVRKTASDFPLPNYFPKRR
;
A
#
# COMPACT_ATOMS: atom_id res chain seq x y z
N MET A 1 -36.15 -56.01 -8.83
CA MET A 1 -35.17 -55.40 -9.75
C MET A 1 -35.16 -53.91 -9.46
N PHE A 2 -34.21 -53.44 -8.64
CA PHE A 2 -34.16 -52.03 -8.21
C PHE A 2 -33.34 -51.22 -9.23
N ARG A 3 -33.95 -50.19 -9.83
CA ARG A 3 -33.24 -49.20 -10.65
C ARG A 3 -32.68 -48.14 -9.72
N ILE A 4 -31.35 -48.04 -9.69
CA ILE A 4 -30.63 -46.95 -9.03
C ILE A 4 -30.60 -45.78 -10.02
N TYR A 5 -31.12 -44.62 -9.61
CA TYR A 5 -30.93 -43.37 -10.33
C TYR A 5 -29.57 -42.81 -9.92
N VAL A 6 -28.62 -42.78 -10.85
CA VAL A 6 -27.38 -42.03 -10.69
C VAL A 6 -27.71 -40.58 -11.01
N TYR A 7 -27.73 -39.73 -9.99
CA TYR A 7 -27.73 -38.28 -10.18
C TYR A 7 -26.34 -37.89 -10.69
N ASN A 8 -26.25 -37.41 -11.93
CA ASN A 8 -25.08 -36.68 -12.40
C ASN A 8 -25.08 -35.32 -11.70
N MET A 9 -24.13 -35.11 -10.80
CA MET A 9 -23.78 -33.78 -10.32
C MET A 9 -22.85 -33.17 -11.36
N ASP A 10 -23.42 -32.45 -12.32
CA ASP A 10 -22.65 -31.45 -13.06
C ASP A 10 -22.34 -30.32 -12.06
N ASP A 11 -21.22 -30.47 -11.36
CA ASP A 11 -20.62 -29.41 -10.55
C ASP A 11 -20.15 -28.28 -11.47
N ASN A 12 -21.10 -27.43 -11.87
CA ASN A 12 -20.80 -26.10 -12.36
C ASN A 12 -20.43 -25.25 -11.14
N ILE A 13 -19.20 -25.44 -10.64
CA ILE A 13 -18.59 -24.50 -9.71
C ILE A 13 -18.25 -23.26 -10.53
N ASP A 14 -19.19 -22.32 -10.57
CA ASP A 14 -18.95 -20.93 -10.90
C ASP A 14 -17.93 -20.36 -9.89
N THR A 15 -16.65 -20.68 -10.07
CA THR A 15 -15.59 -19.89 -9.45
C THR A 15 -15.73 -18.49 -10.05
N PRO A 16 -15.98 -17.43 -9.24
CA PRO A 16 -15.94 -16.08 -9.78
C PRO A 16 -14.53 -15.90 -10.32
N SER A 17 -14.41 -15.81 -11.65
CA SER A 17 -13.14 -15.57 -12.31
C SER A 17 -12.63 -14.24 -11.79
N LEU A 18 -11.70 -14.31 -10.82
CA LEU A 18 -11.10 -13.15 -10.22
C LEU A 18 -10.29 -12.50 -11.34
N SER A 19 -10.87 -11.48 -11.96
CA SER A 19 -10.27 -10.85 -13.13
C SER A 19 -8.87 -10.37 -12.77
N THR A 20 -7.93 -10.49 -13.71
CA THR A 20 -6.56 -10.01 -13.55
C THR A 20 -6.51 -8.54 -13.14
N GLU A 21 -7.50 -7.75 -13.56
CA GLU A 21 -7.69 -6.35 -13.18
C GLU A 21 -8.04 -6.16 -11.69
N SER A 22 -8.90 -7.02 -11.12
CA SER A 22 -9.22 -7.00 -9.69
C SER A 22 -8.00 -7.33 -8.84
N ILE A 23 -7.18 -8.30 -9.29
CA ILE A 23 -5.94 -8.69 -8.61
C ILE A 23 -4.94 -7.55 -8.70
N ASP A 24 -4.72 -6.99 -9.89
CA ASP A 24 -3.78 -5.89 -10.13
C ASP A 24 -4.11 -4.68 -9.25
N LYS A 25 -5.38 -4.30 -9.16
CA LYS A 25 -5.87 -3.23 -8.28
C LYS A 25 -5.56 -3.50 -6.80
N MET A 26 -5.80 -4.72 -6.32
CA MET A 26 -5.53 -5.10 -4.93
C MET A 26 -4.02 -5.10 -4.65
N THR A 27 -3.22 -5.65 -5.56
CA THR A 27 -1.76 -5.65 -5.45
C THR A 27 -1.22 -4.23 -5.42
N MET A 28 -1.73 -3.35 -6.28
CA MET A 28 -1.38 -1.93 -6.29
C MET A 28 -1.73 -1.22 -4.98
N GLU A 29 -2.88 -1.51 -4.39
CA GLU A 29 -3.30 -0.91 -3.12
C GLU A 29 -2.43 -1.34 -1.93
N LEU A 30 -1.97 -2.59 -1.94
CA LEU A 30 -1.14 -3.16 -0.87
C LEU A 30 0.34 -2.83 -1.01
N LEU A 31 0.87 -2.80 -2.23
CA LEU A 31 2.32 -2.71 -2.49
C LEU A 31 2.81 -1.31 -2.87
N MET A 32 1.95 -0.43 -3.40
CA MET A 32 2.38 0.92 -3.76
C MET A 32 2.34 1.86 -2.56
N ASN A 33 3.32 2.75 -2.49
CA ASN A 33 3.25 3.91 -1.59
C ASN A 33 1.95 4.69 -1.85
N ARG A 34 1.32 5.20 -0.78
CA ARG A 34 0.06 5.94 -0.81
C ARG A 34 0.04 7.12 -1.78
N LYS A 35 1.15 7.84 -1.93
CA LYS A 35 1.32 8.94 -2.91
C LYS A 35 1.29 8.41 -4.34
N HIS A 36 2.00 7.32 -4.61
CA HIS A 36 2.06 6.68 -5.93
C HIS A 36 0.71 6.03 -6.30
N TYR A 37 0.08 5.33 -5.35
CA TYR A 37 -1.27 4.78 -5.53
C TYR A 37 -2.27 5.87 -5.90
N LYS A 38 -2.29 7.01 -5.19
CA LYS A 38 -3.17 8.14 -5.54
C LYS A 38 -2.94 8.67 -6.96
N LYS A 39 -1.69 8.71 -7.44
CA LYS A 39 -1.36 9.11 -8.83
C LYS A 39 -1.85 8.07 -9.84
N VAL A 40 -1.76 6.78 -9.52
CA VAL A 40 -2.28 5.71 -10.37
C VAL A 40 -3.81 5.79 -10.44
N VAL A 41 -4.49 5.92 -9.31
CA VAL A 41 -5.96 6.08 -9.27
C VAL A 41 -6.41 7.32 -10.02
N ALA A 42 -5.69 8.45 -9.93
CA ALA A 42 -6.00 9.65 -10.73
C ALA A 42 -5.97 9.40 -12.25
N LYS A 43 -5.13 8.45 -12.71
CA LYS A 43 -4.99 8.10 -14.13
C LYS A 43 -5.98 7.02 -14.58
N THR A 44 -6.25 6.03 -13.73
CA THR A 44 -7.10 4.88 -14.07
C THR A 44 -8.57 5.13 -13.80
N ASP A 45 -8.90 5.88 -12.74
CA ASP A 45 -10.28 6.18 -12.32
C ASP A 45 -10.38 7.60 -11.72
N PRO A 46 -10.63 8.62 -12.57
CA PRO A 46 -10.80 10.00 -12.14
C PRO A 46 -11.96 10.19 -11.16
N GLN A 47 -13.02 9.38 -11.25
CA GLN A 47 -14.18 9.49 -10.35
C GLN A 47 -13.82 9.04 -8.93
N LYS A 48 -13.14 7.90 -8.79
CA LYS A 48 -12.65 7.44 -7.48
C LYS A 48 -11.64 8.42 -6.88
N TYR A 49 -10.80 9.03 -7.72
CA TYR A 49 -9.88 10.07 -7.26
C TYR A 49 -10.61 11.30 -6.70
N GLU A 50 -11.64 11.78 -7.40
CA GLU A 50 -12.47 12.90 -6.94
C GLU A 50 -13.17 12.56 -5.60
N GLN A 51 -13.68 11.34 -5.44
CA GLN A 51 -14.26 10.88 -4.16
C GLN A 51 -13.23 10.89 -3.02
N LEU A 52 -12.02 10.40 -3.25
CA LEU A 52 -10.93 10.44 -2.27
C LEU A 52 -10.56 11.88 -1.89
N GLN A 53 -10.55 12.79 -2.87
CA GLN A 53 -10.28 14.20 -2.64
C GLN A 53 -11.41 14.86 -1.83
N LYS A 54 -12.67 14.61 -2.18
CA LYS A 54 -13.84 15.09 -1.43
C LYS A 54 -13.78 14.62 0.01
N TYR A 55 -13.55 13.33 0.25
CA TYR A 55 -13.39 12.78 1.60
C TYR A 55 -12.28 13.49 2.38
N SER A 56 -11.11 13.71 1.77
CA SER A 56 -10.02 14.46 2.41
C SER A 56 -10.40 15.90 2.73
N THR A 57 -11.15 16.59 1.86
CA THR A 57 -11.62 17.95 2.14
C THR A 57 -12.65 17.98 3.26
N THR A 58 -13.52 16.97 3.36
CA THR A 58 -14.50 16.83 4.44
C THR A 58 -13.81 16.65 5.79
N ILE A 59 -12.79 15.79 5.85
CA ILE A 59 -11.97 15.64 7.08
C ILE A 59 -11.36 16.98 7.47
N LYS A 60 -10.77 17.71 6.52
CA LYS A 60 -10.18 19.02 6.80
C LYS A 60 -11.21 20.03 7.32
N ARG A 61 -12.43 20.01 6.77
CA ARG A 61 -13.52 20.89 7.20
C ARG A 61 -13.94 20.61 8.65
N TYR A 62 -14.06 19.33 9.02
CA TYR A 62 -14.50 18.93 10.36
C TYR A 62 -13.36 18.70 11.35
N LYS A 63 -12.11 18.97 10.95
CA LYS A 63 -10.89 18.69 11.74
C LYS A 63 -11.03 19.14 13.20
N ASN A 64 -11.36 20.42 13.42
CA ASN A 64 -11.44 20.98 14.76
C ASN A 64 -12.55 20.32 15.60
N GLY A 65 -13.68 19.97 14.97
CA GLY A 65 -14.77 19.26 15.65
C GLY A 65 -14.37 17.85 16.06
N ILE A 66 -13.65 17.15 15.18
CA ILE A 66 -13.08 15.82 15.49
C ILE A 66 -12.09 15.94 16.65
N GLU A 67 -11.16 16.90 16.61
CA GLU A 67 -10.17 17.12 17.68
C GLU A 67 -10.84 17.40 19.03
N ASN A 68 -11.90 18.22 19.06
CA ASN A 68 -12.66 18.49 20.28
C ASN A 68 -13.34 17.24 20.83
N ILE A 69 -14.01 16.46 19.98
CA ILE A 69 -14.64 15.19 20.38
C ILE A 69 -13.60 14.22 20.96
N PHE A 70 -12.44 14.10 20.30
CA PHE A 70 -11.35 13.27 20.81
C PHE A 70 -10.86 13.76 22.17
N ALA A 71 -10.67 15.07 22.35
CA ALA A 71 -10.24 15.64 23.63
C ALA A 71 -11.27 15.41 24.75
N GLU A 72 -12.55 15.60 24.45
CA GLU A 72 -13.65 15.37 25.38
C GLU A 72 -13.69 13.90 25.83
N LEU A 73 -13.66 12.95 24.89
CA LEU A 73 -13.69 11.51 25.20
C LEU A 73 -12.43 11.03 25.95
N LEU A 74 -11.26 11.61 25.65
CA LEU A 74 -10.03 11.32 26.40
C LEU A 74 -10.09 11.88 27.83
N SER A 75 -10.70 13.04 28.02
CA SER A 75 -10.82 13.68 29.33
C SER A 75 -11.88 13.02 30.22
N ASN A 76 -12.96 12.53 29.62
CA ASN A 76 -14.09 11.92 30.31
C ASN A 76 -14.56 10.65 29.57
N PRO A 77 -14.09 9.47 29.98
CA PRO A 77 -14.44 8.19 29.35
C PRO A 77 -15.93 7.83 29.42
N GLU A 78 -16.65 8.39 30.39
CA GLU A 78 -18.09 8.15 30.58
C GLU A 78 -18.96 9.07 29.70
N HIS A 79 -18.34 10.01 28.96
CA HIS A 79 -19.07 10.91 28.09
C HIS A 79 -19.57 10.15 26.85
N GLN A 80 -20.90 10.11 26.68
CA GLN A 80 -21.54 9.44 25.55
C GLN A 80 -21.99 10.46 24.50
N ILE A 81 -21.41 10.36 23.30
CA ILE A 81 -21.83 11.17 22.15
C ILE A 81 -22.90 10.41 21.38
N THR A 82 -22.51 9.28 20.80
CA THR A 82 -23.41 8.26 20.23
C THR A 82 -22.76 6.90 20.44
N HIS A 83 -23.58 5.84 20.50
CA HIS A 83 -23.08 4.49 20.73
C HIS A 83 -21.99 4.08 19.72
N ASP A 84 -22.26 4.30 18.42
CA ASP A 84 -21.35 3.93 17.33
C ASP A 84 -20.01 4.69 17.39
N VAL A 85 -20.05 5.98 17.75
CA VAL A 85 -18.85 6.82 17.87
C VAL A 85 -18.01 6.37 19.06
N ASN A 86 -18.64 6.12 20.21
CA ASN A 86 -17.96 5.66 21.40
C ASN A 86 -17.35 4.26 21.22
N GLU A 87 -18.07 3.32 20.60
CA GLU A 87 -17.55 1.98 20.31
C GLU A 87 -16.34 2.05 19.36
N SER A 88 -16.45 2.84 18.29
CA SER A 88 -15.37 3.05 17.32
C SER A 88 -14.15 3.72 17.96
N PHE A 89 -14.39 4.69 18.85
CA PHE A 89 -13.35 5.37 19.59
C PHE A 89 -12.62 4.42 20.54
N ASP A 90 -13.34 3.59 21.30
CA ASP A 90 -12.74 2.60 22.20
C ASP A 90 -11.87 1.59 21.44
N ALA A 91 -12.33 1.12 20.28
CA ALA A 91 -11.53 0.24 19.42
C ALA A 91 -10.25 0.95 18.94
N PHE A 92 -10.35 2.21 18.53
CA PHE A 92 -9.20 3.02 18.13
C PHE A 92 -8.22 3.25 19.29
N ILE A 93 -8.69 3.59 20.49
CA ILE A 93 -7.83 3.78 21.66
C ILE A 93 -7.15 2.47 22.05
N LYS A 94 -7.86 1.33 22.09
CA LYS A 94 -7.26 0.03 22.40
C LYS A 94 -6.14 -0.35 21.44
N THR A 95 -6.33 -0.12 20.15
CA THR A 95 -5.30 -0.39 19.12
C THR A 95 -4.12 0.58 19.22
N THR A 96 -4.39 1.86 19.49
CA THR A 96 -3.36 2.90 19.67
C THR A 96 -2.52 2.63 20.91
N VAL A 97 -3.14 2.31 22.05
CA VAL A 97 -2.43 1.95 23.29
C VAL A 97 -1.56 0.71 23.07
N ARG A 98 -2.07 -0.33 22.39
CA ARG A 98 -1.28 -1.51 22.04
C ARG A 98 -0.06 -1.14 21.20
N TYR A 99 -0.23 -0.30 20.19
CA TYR A 99 0.87 0.18 19.36
C TYR A 99 1.91 0.95 20.18
N LEU A 100 1.48 1.86 21.06
CA LEU A 100 2.38 2.61 21.94
C LEU A 100 3.14 1.68 22.91
N GLN A 101 2.45 0.72 23.52
CA GLN A 101 3.09 -0.29 24.39
C GLN A 101 4.12 -1.13 23.63
N MET A 102 3.80 -1.54 22.40
CA MET A 102 4.73 -2.26 21.53
C MET A 102 5.97 -1.42 21.23
N LYS A 103 5.76 -0.15 20.84
CA LYS A 103 6.84 0.82 20.61
C LYS A 103 7.69 1.06 21.86
N ASP A 104 7.09 1.14 23.05
CA ASP A 104 7.82 1.30 24.31
C ASP A 104 8.68 0.07 24.64
N MET A 105 8.21 -1.14 24.30
CA MET A 105 8.99 -2.37 24.45
C MET A 105 10.14 -2.44 23.43
N GLU A 106 9.88 -2.05 22.18
CA GLU A 106 10.89 -1.96 21.12
C GLU A 106 11.98 -0.94 21.45
N GLY A 107 11.60 0.24 21.95
CA GLY A 107 12.53 1.30 22.35
C GLY A 107 13.41 0.95 23.56
N ARG A 108 13.01 -0.02 24.38
CA ARG A 108 13.85 -0.58 25.46
C ARG A 108 14.75 -1.72 24.98
N ALA A 109 14.46 -2.33 23.83
CA ALA A 109 15.14 -3.50 23.31
C ALA A 109 16.13 -3.19 22.17
N SER A 110 16.02 -2.08 21.45
CA SER A 110 16.96 -1.76 20.36
C SER A 110 17.01 -0.27 20.04
N ASN A 111 18.23 0.28 20.07
CA ASN A 111 18.59 1.46 19.32
C ASN A 111 18.19 1.31 17.84
N ASP A 112 17.71 2.41 17.27
CA ASP A 112 17.99 2.83 15.88
C ASP A 112 17.32 2.09 14.71
N TYR A 113 16.04 1.72 14.83
CA TYR A 113 15.15 1.56 13.65
C TYR A 113 13.74 2.11 13.96
N CYS A 114 13.69 3.29 14.57
CA CYS A 114 12.43 4.04 14.57
C CYS A 114 12.18 4.49 13.13
N ILE A 115 11.05 4.04 12.60
CA ILE A 115 10.35 4.54 11.42
C ILE A 115 10.33 6.08 11.48
N GLN A 116 11.41 6.71 11.01
CA GLN A 116 11.41 8.09 10.57
C GLN A 116 10.64 8.06 9.26
N GLU A 117 9.44 8.62 9.25
CA GLU A 117 8.74 9.09 8.05
C GLU A 117 9.23 8.48 6.71
N GLU A 118 9.08 7.15 6.53
CA GLU A 118 9.49 6.45 5.30
C GLU A 118 8.52 6.71 4.12
N ASP A 119 7.92 7.90 4.11
CA ASP A 119 7.31 8.51 2.94
C ASP A 119 8.34 9.36 2.15
N GLU A 120 9.60 9.40 2.62
CA GLU A 120 10.79 9.85 1.89
C GLU A 120 11.56 8.64 1.33
N THR A 121 11.16 8.25 0.11
CA THR A 121 12.01 7.66 -0.93
C THR A 121 12.92 6.47 -0.56
N MET A 122 12.34 5.28 -0.38
CA MET A 122 13.09 4.01 -0.49
C MET A 122 13.52 3.69 -1.94
N PHE A 123 13.04 4.45 -2.93
CA PHE A 123 13.44 4.37 -4.34
C PHE A 123 13.54 5.76 -4.96
N ASP A 124 14.53 6.56 -4.55
CA ASP A 124 14.98 7.71 -5.36
C ASP A 124 15.98 7.19 -6.41
N PHE A 125 15.46 6.60 -7.49
CA PHE A 125 16.28 6.07 -8.59
C PHE A 125 17.03 7.19 -9.35
N ASP A 126 16.57 8.44 -9.20
CA ASP A 126 16.99 9.57 -10.03
C ASP A 126 18.12 10.41 -9.41
N LYS A 127 18.72 9.98 -8.28
CA LYS A 127 19.67 10.80 -7.51
C LYS A 127 21.02 10.17 -7.19
N TYR A 128 21.53 9.30 -8.06
CA TYR A 128 22.91 8.82 -7.96
C TYR A 128 23.81 9.50 -9.00
N ASP A 129 24.40 10.62 -8.59
CA ASP A 129 25.72 10.99 -9.12
C ASP A 129 26.75 9.99 -8.58
N ALA A 130 27.58 9.47 -9.48
CA ALA A 130 28.44 8.31 -9.25
C ALA A 130 29.49 8.55 -8.14
N ILE A 131 29.24 8.02 -6.94
CA ILE A 131 30.26 7.82 -5.92
C ILE A 131 30.93 6.46 -6.20
N PRO A 132 32.26 6.37 -6.39
CA PRO A 132 32.93 5.10 -6.61
C PRO A 132 33.03 4.34 -5.28
N VAL A 133 32.12 3.39 -5.06
CA VAL A 133 32.17 2.46 -3.93
C VAL A 133 33.09 1.29 -4.32
N GLU A 134 34.11 1.05 -3.51
CA GLU A 134 35.05 -0.06 -3.68
C GLU A 134 34.32 -1.41 -3.72
N SER A 135 34.83 -2.29 -4.59
CA SER A 135 34.20 -3.52 -5.05
C SER A 135 34.08 -4.59 -3.94
N GLY A 136 33.04 -4.51 -3.12
CA GLY A 136 32.57 -5.63 -2.32
C GLY A 136 32.02 -6.77 -3.21
N ALA A 137 32.33 -8.02 -2.86
CA ALA A 137 31.89 -9.19 -3.62
C ALA A 137 30.35 -9.30 -3.64
N SER A 138 29.78 -9.39 -4.85
CA SER A 138 28.34 -9.58 -5.05
C SER A 138 27.85 -10.91 -4.44
N LEU A 139 26.81 -10.83 -3.61
CA LEU A 139 26.14 -11.99 -3.02
C LEU A 139 25.15 -12.69 -3.96
N TRP A 140 24.99 -12.20 -5.20
CA TRP A 140 24.06 -12.74 -6.19
C TRP A 140 24.76 -13.35 -7.41
N GLY A 141 26.02 -13.75 -7.24
CA GLY A 141 26.86 -14.27 -8.30
C GLY A 141 27.98 -13.30 -8.67
N LYS A 142 29.15 -13.87 -8.94
CA LYS A 142 30.39 -13.12 -9.23
C LYS A 142 30.36 -12.37 -10.56
N GLU A 143 29.42 -12.71 -11.43
CA GLU A 143 29.38 -12.23 -12.80
C GLU A 143 28.44 -11.03 -12.93
N ARG A 144 29.05 -9.85 -13.08
CA ARG A 144 28.34 -8.63 -13.43
C ARG A 144 27.94 -8.73 -14.91
N VAL A 145 26.65 -8.90 -15.19
CA VAL A 145 26.13 -8.86 -16.56
C VAL A 145 26.39 -7.49 -17.15
N ARG A 146 27.38 -7.40 -18.05
CA ARG A 146 27.65 -6.20 -18.85
C ARG A 146 26.86 -6.33 -20.14
N LYS A 147 25.99 -5.37 -20.42
CA LYS A 147 25.43 -5.23 -21.78
C LYS A 147 26.58 -4.80 -22.70
N THR A 148 27.13 -5.74 -23.46
CA THR A 148 28.03 -5.41 -24.56
C THR A 148 27.20 -4.81 -25.68
N ALA A 149 27.53 -3.58 -26.06
CA ALA A 149 26.96 -2.94 -27.23
C ALA A 149 27.63 -3.50 -28.50
N SER A 150 27.32 -4.75 -28.86
CA SER A 150 27.63 -5.49 -30.11
C SER A 150 27.44 -6.98 -29.76
N ASP A 151 26.58 -7.81 -30.37
CA ASP A 151 26.33 -8.04 -31.79
C ASP A 151 24.89 -8.58 -31.99
N PHE A 152 23.90 -7.69 -32.01
CA PHE A 152 22.63 -8.01 -32.65
C PHE A 152 22.43 -7.02 -33.80
N PRO A 153 22.32 -7.47 -35.06
CA PRO A 153 21.98 -6.57 -36.15
C PRO A 153 20.58 -6.01 -35.84
N LEU A 154 20.53 -4.75 -35.44
CA LEU A 154 19.28 -4.03 -35.27
C LEU A 154 18.55 -4.06 -36.61
N PRO A 155 17.29 -4.53 -36.68
CA PRO A 155 16.48 -4.42 -37.88
C PRO A 155 16.38 -2.96 -38.29
N ASN A 156 16.63 -2.68 -39.57
CA ASN A 156 16.78 -1.36 -40.21
C ASN A 156 15.52 -0.45 -40.20
N TYR A 157 14.62 -0.58 -39.22
CA TYR A 157 13.30 0.06 -39.25
C TYR A 157 13.16 1.37 -38.48
N PHE A 158 14.24 1.96 -37.95
CA PHE A 158 14.16 3.28 -37.33
C PHE A 158 14.51 4.40 -38.32
N PRO A 159 13.54 5.19 -38.82
CA PRO A 159 13.82 6.30 -39.70
C PRO A 159 14.55 7.41 -38.93
N LYS A 160 15.74 7.78 -39.40
CA LYS A 160 16.45 8.97 -38.92
C LYS A 160 15.65 10.21 -39.34
N ARG A 161 15.14 10.96 -38.37
CA ARG A 161 14.56 12.29 -38.62
C ARG A 161 15.69 13.23 -39.03
N ARG A 162 15.48 13.91 -40.17
CA ARG A 162 16.27 15.07 -40.61
C ARG A 162 15.92 16.29 -39.78
#